data_AF-X1PSP7-F1
#
_entry.id   AF-X1PSP7-F1
#
_cell.length_a   1.000
_cell.length_b   1.000
_cell.length_c   1.000
_cell.angle_alpha   90.00
_cell.angle_beta   90.00
_cell.angle_gamma   90.00
#
_symmetry.space_group_name_H-M   'P 1'
#
loop_
_entity.id
_entity.type
_entity.pdbx_description
1 polymer ?
#
loop_
_entity_poly.entity_id
_entity_poly.type
_entity_poly.pdbx_seq_one_letter_code
_entity_poly.pdbx_strand_id
1 'polypeptide(L)'
;MLRPKILILALALSIVLFTSATFASIDVYFSRVNDPEGTIIEELDKARKTIDVAMYCFTDRDLANAVIDAHDRGVRVRIYLDKDQKEVKYSKSRYLTKHGIPIRYSSNPYIMHHKFCVIDNKVVVTGR
;
A
#
# COMPACT_ATOMS: atom_id res chain seq x y z
N MET A 1 25.84 42.30 -13.05
CA MET A 1 24.47 42.70 -12.68
C MET A 1 23.48 41.99 -13.58
N LEU A 2 22.73 41.01 -13.08
CA LEU A 2 21.63 40.42 -13.85
C LEU A 2 20.53 41.48 -14.06
N ARG A 3 19.97 41.55 -15.27
CA ARG A 3 18.89 42.49 -15.60
C ARG A 3 17.65 42.15 -14.74
N PRO A 4 16.97 43.12 -14.12
CA PRO A 4 15.88 42.89 -13.16
C PRO A 4 14.73 42.02 -13.71
N LYS A 5 14.49 42.05 -15.03
CA LYS A 5 13.50 41.18 -15.70
C LYS A 5 13.85 39.69 -15.64
N ILE A 6 15.13 39.34 -15.67
CA ILE A 6 15.61 37.94 -15.58
C ILE A 6 15.45 37.43 -14.14
N LEU A 7 15.66 38.30 -13.16
CA LEU A 7 15.49 37.96 -11.74
C LEU A 7 14.02 37.72 -11.38
N ILE A 8 13.10 38.54 -11.91
CA ILE A 8 11.65 38.37 -11.72
C ILE A 8 11.17 37.07 -12.36
N LEU A 9 11.65 36.75 -13.58
CA LEU A 9 11.26 35.52 -14.28
C LEU A 9 11.80 34.27 -13.57
N ALA A 10 13.05 34.31 -13.08
CA ALA A 10 13.64 33.23 -12.30
C ALA A 10 12.92 33.03 -10.96
N LEU A 11 12.49 34.11 -10.29
CA LEU A 11 11.72 34.05 -9.05
C LEU A 11 10.31 33.47 -9.29
N ALA A 12 9.63 33.87 -10.36
CA ALA A 12 8.33 33.31 -10.73
C ALA A 12 8.42 31.82 -11.08
N LEU A 13 9.46 31.41 -11.82
CA LEU A 13 9.69 30.01 -12.18
C LEU A 13 10.03 29.14 -10.96
N SER A 14 10.79 29.66 -10.00
CA SER A 14 11.07 28.96 -8.75
C SER A 14 9.84 28.83 -7.86
N ILE A 15 8.98 29.86 -7.77
CA ILE A 15 7.69 29.75 -7.05
C ILE A 15 6.81 28.65 -7.65
N VAL A 16 6.70 28.54 -8.98
CA VAL A 16 5.92 27.49 -9.66
C VAL A 16 6.51 26.09 -9.41
N LEU A 17 7.84 25.95 -9.34
CA LEU A 17 8.50 24.68 -9.03
C LEU A 17 8.34 24.25 -7.56
N PHE A 18 8.15 25.20 -6.64
CA PHE A 18 7.95 24.91 -5.20
C PHE A 18 6.48 24.65 -4.82
N THR A 19 5.51 24.98 -5.68
CA THR A 19 4.08 24.75 -5.41
C THR A 19 3.52 23.61 -6.27
N SER A 20 4.11 22.42 -6.19
CA SER A 20 3.39 21.22 -6.63
C SER A 20 2.44 20.82 -5.51
N ALA A 21 1.22 21.37 -5.51
CA ALA A 21 0.17 20.87 -4.63
C ALA A 21 -0.07 19.39 -4.96
N THR A 22 0.29 18.49 -4.03
CA THR A 22 -0.07 17.08 -4.13
C THR A 22 -1.55 16.96 -3.82
N PHE A 23 -2.36 16.83 -4.86
CA PHE A 23 -3.78 16.49 -4.70
C PHE A 23 -3.89 15.02 -4.29
N ALA A 24 -4.66 14.75 -3.24
CA ALA A 24 -5.10 13.41 -2.90
C ALA A 24 -6.51 13.20 -3.47
N SER A 25 -6.71 12.13 -4.23
CA SER A 25 -8.04 11.63 -4.60
C SER A 25 -8.48 10.55 -3.61
N ILE A 26 -9.79 10.42 -3.44
CA ILE A 26 -10.39 9.36 -2.63
C ILE A 26 -11.47 8.70 -3.50
N ASP A 27 -11.27 7.42 -3.78
CA ASP A 27 -12.25 6.57 -4.45
C ASP A 27 -12.79 5.56 -3.43
N VAL A 28 -14.12 5.32 -3.46
CA VAL A 28 -14.81 4.46 -2.50
C VAL A 28 -15.55 3.37 -3.25
N TYR A 29 -15.32 2.12 -2.84
CA TYR A 29 -15.88 0.93 -3.47
C TYR A 29 -16.74 0.16 -2.45
N PHE A 30 -17.95 -0.22 -2.86
CA PHE A 30 -18.88 -0.99 -2.03
C PHE A 30 -19.04 -2.40 -2.58
N SER A 31 -18.92 -3.40 -1.72
CA SER A 31 -19.23 -4.79 -2.07
C SER A 31 -20.65 -4.90 -2.63
N ARG A 32 -20.86 -5.83 -3.57
CA ARG A 32 -22.11 -6.10 -4.34
C ARG A 32 -22.40 -5.15 -5.50
N VAL A 33 -21.91 -3.91 -5.44
CA VAL A 33 -22.09 -2.92 -6.51
C VAL A 33 -20.81 -2.75 -7.31
N ASN A 34 -19.67 -2.78 -6.63
CA ASN A 34 -18.36 -2.72 -7.23
C ASN A 34 -17.62 -4.05 -7.04
N ASP A 35 -16.37 -4.09 -7.53
CA ASP A 35 -15.40 -5.14 -7.26
C ASP A 35 -14.22 -4.59 -6.43
N PRO A 36 -14.37 -4.42 -5.10
CA PRO A 36 -13.29 -3.92 -4.27
C PRO A 36 -12.05 -4.82 -4.29
N GLU A 37 -12.22 -6.14 -4.43
CA GLU A 37 -11.10 -7.08 -4.48
C GLU A 37 -10.27 -6.86 -5.75
N GLY A 38 -10.92 -6.83 -6.91
CA GLY A 38 -10.27 -6.52 -8.18
C GLY A 38 -9.57 -5.16 -8.15
N THR A 39 -10.21 -4.12 -7.63
CA THR A 39 -9.56 -2.81 -7.46
C THR A 39 -8.31 -2.87 -6.60
N ILE A 40 -8.34 -3.62 -5.48
CA ILE A 40 -7.16 -3.77 -4.62
C ILE A 40 -6.04 -4.50 -5.37
N ILE A 41 -6.36 -5.58 -6.09
CA ILE A 41 -5.41 -6.32 -6.91
C ILE A 41 -4.78 -5.41 -7.97
N GLU A 42 -5.58 -4.60 -8.67
CA GLU A 42 -5.07 -3.65 -9.66
C GLU A 42 -4.09 -2.63 -9.05
N GLU A 43 -4.35 -2.13 -7.85
CA GLU A 43 -3.43 -1.22 -7.16
C GLU A 43 -2.13 -1.92 -6.74
N LEU A 44 -2.21 -3.17 -6.28
CA LEU A 44 -1.03 -4.00 -5.99
C LEU A 44 -0.20 -4.27 -7.26
N ASP A 45 -0.85 -4.47 -8.41
CA ASP A 45 -0.20 -4.66 -9.71
C ASP A 45 0.49 -3.41 -10.25
N LYS A 46 -0.01 -2.23 -9.90
CA LYS A 46 0.62 -0.94 -10.22
C LYS A 46 1.83 -0.63 -9.33
N ALA A 47 2.04 -1.34 -8.22
CA ALA A 47 3.18 -1.11 -7.33
C ALA A 47 4.53 -1.31 -8.02
N ARG A 48 5.53 -0.49 -7.67
CA ARG A 48 6.89 -0.53 -8.27
C ARG A 48 8.01 -0.56 -7.23
N LYS A 49 7.78 -0.16 -5.99
CA LYS A 49 8.84 0.02 -4.98
C LYS A 49 8.54 -0.68 -3.66
N THR A 50 7.39 -0.40 -3.06
CA THR A 50 7.05 -0.88 -1.72
C THR A 50 5.57 -1.19 -1.57
N ILE A 51 5.26 -2.27 -0.85
CA ILE A 51 3.91 -2.57 -0.34
C ILE A 51 4.04 -2.88 1.14
N ASP A 52 3.35 -2.10 1.97
CA ASP A 52 3.29 -2.29 3.41
C ASP A 52 1.87 -2.63 3.83
N VAL A 53 1.64 -3.84 4.34
CA VAL A 53 0.31 -4.34 4.72
C VAL A 53 0.19 -4.42 6.24
N ALA A 54 -0.88 -3.87 6.80
CA ALA A 54 -1.33 -4.14 8.15
C ALA A 54 -2.73 -4.75 8.10
N MET A 55 -2.84 -6.03 8.45
CA MET A 55 -4.06 -6.80 8.28
C MET A 55 -4.37 -7.65 9.50
N TYR A 56 -5.61 -7.56 9.99
CA TYR A 56 -6.10 -8.43 11.05
C TYR A 56 -6.02 -9.90 10.60
N CYS A 57 -6.80 -10.26 9.59
CA CYS A 57 -6.88 -11.61 9.06
C CYS A 57 -6.58 -11.61 7.55
N PHE A 58 -5.60 -12.40 7.13
CA PHE A 58 -5.20 -12.51 5.73
C PHE A 58 -5.47 -13.95 5.24
N THR A 59 -6.69 -14.17 4.73
CA THR A 59 -7.16 -15.49 4.27
C THR A 59 -7.43 -15.57 2.77
N ASP A 60 -7.49 -14.43 2.10
CA ASP A 60 -7.81 -14.37 0.68
C ASP A 60 -6.64 -14.89 -0.17
N ARG A 61 -6.93 -15.75 -1.16
CA ARG A 61 -5.91 -16.38 -1.99
C ARG A 61 -5.45 -15.45 -3.11
N ASP A 62 -6.36 -14.71 -3.72
CA ASP A 62 -6.08 -13.92 -4.91
C ASP A 62 -5.31 -12.66 -4.51
N LEU A 63 -5.65 -12.04 -3.37
CA LEU A 63 -4.82 -11.00 -2.75
C LEU A 63 -3.45 -11.51 -2.33
N ALA A 64 -3.34 -12.74 -1.82
CA ALA A 64 -2.04 -13.31 -1.46
C ALA A 64 -1.17 -13.54 -2.70
N ASN A 65 -1.76 -14.00 -3.81
CA ASN A 65 -1.06 -14.15 -5.08
C ASN A 65 -0.63 -12.78 -5.64
N ALA A 66 -1.49 -11.77 -5.63
CA ALA A 66 -1.13 -10.42 -6.11
C ALA A 66 0.05 -9.81 -5.32
N VAL A 67 0.09 -10.06 -4.00
CA VAL A 67 1.22 -9.67 -3.14
C VAL A 67 2.49 -10.45 -3.47
N ILE A 68 2.39 -11.74 -3.79
CA ILE A 68 3.52 -12.57 -4.26
C ILE A 68 4.01 -12.09 -5.62
N ASP A 69 3.12 -11.84 -6.58
CA ASP A 69 3.47 -11.35 -7.90
C ASP A 69 4.19 -10.00 -7.81
N ALA A 70 3.75 -9.11 -6.92
CA ALA A 70 4.48 -7.88 -6.63
C ALA A 70 5.88 -8.14 -6.05
N HIS A 71 6.00 -9.06 -5.11
CA HIS A 71 7.29 -9.46 -4.55
C HIS A 71 8.24 -10.01 -5.62
N ASP A 72 7.74 -10.88 -6.50
CA ASP A 72 8.51 -11.51 -7.58
C ASP A 72 8.94 -10.49 -8.64
N ARG A 73 8.17 -9.40 -8.84
CA ARG A 73 8.58 -8.22 -9.63
C ARG A 73 9.68 -7.37 -8.98
N GLY A 74 10.11 -7.71 -7.76
CA GLY A 74 11.12 -6.99 -6.99
C GLY A 74 10.57 -5.87 -6.11
N VAL A 75 9.24 -5.77 -5.94
CA VAL A 75 8.63 -4.83 -4.99
C VAL A 75 8.95 -5.29 -3.57
N ARG A 76 9.40 -4.38 -2.71
CA ARG A 76 9.65 -4.72 -1.31
C ARG A 76 8.33 -4.80 -0.55
N VAL A 77 7.92 -6.02 -0.24
CA VAL A 77 6.69 -6.31 0.53
C VAL A 77 7.02 -6.52 2.00
N ARG A 78 6.25 -5.88 2.90
CA ARG A 78 6.30 -6.11 4.35
C ARG A 78 4.88 -6.29 4.88
N ILE A 79 4.65 -7.31 5.70
CA ILE A 79 3.33 -7.61 6.23
C ILE A 79 3.36 -7.64 7.76
N TYR A 80 2.38 -6.97 8.37
CA TYR A 80 2.11 -6.98 9.79
C TYR A 80 0.73 -7.58 10.07
N LEU A 81 0.70 -8.72 10.76
CA LEU A 81 -0.53 -9.44 11.06
C LEU A 81 -0.85 -9.43 12.55
N ASP A 82 -2.13 -9.63 12.87
CA ASP A 82 -2.51 -9.98 14.23
C ASP A 82 -1.92 -11.34 14.63
N LYS A 83 -1.42 -11.46 15.87
CA LYS A 83 -0.74 -12.67 16.35
C LYS A 83 -1.70 -13.86 16.46
N ASP A 84 -2.96 -13.62 16.79
CA ASP A 84 -3.96 -14.67 17.00
C ASP A 84 -4.51 -15.17 15.66
N GLN A 85 -4.26 -14.45 14.56
CA GLN A 85 -4.62 -14.83 13.19
C GLN A 85 -3.52 -15.60 12.43
N LYS A 86 -2.41 -15.94 13.10
CA LYS A 86 -1.28 -16.64 12.46
C LYS A 86 -1.66 -18.05 11.98
N GLU A 87 -2.28 -18.86 12.84
CA GLU A 87 -2.56 -20.28 12.58
C GLU A 87 -4.06 -20.57 12.39
N VAL A 88 -4.89 -19.52 12.21
CA VAL A 88 -6.32 -19.72 11.93
C VAL A 88 -6.52 -20.44 10.60
N LYS A 89 -7.65 -21.12 10.47
CA LYS A 89 -8.02 -21.82 9.24
C LYS A 89 -7.95 -20.86 8.05
N TYR A 90 -7.31 -21.30 6.98
CA TYR A 90 -7.09 -20.54 5.74
C TYR A 90 -6.12 -19.36 5.82
N SER A 91 -5.45 -19.12 6.96
CA SER A 91 -4.43 -18.08 7.06
C SER A 91 -3.36 -18.25 5.97
N LYS A 92 -3.06 -17.16 5.28
CA LYS A 92 -2.02 -17.10 4.25
C LYS A 92 -0.65 -16.79 4.82
N SER A 93 -0.52 -16.63 6.13
CA SER A 93 0.75 -16.41 6.81
C SER A 93 1.85 -17.40 6.36
N ARG A 94 1.57 -18.70 6.45
CA ARG A 94 2.53 -19.74 6.02
C ARG A 94 2.76 -19.75 4.50
N TYR A 95 1.72 -19.42 3.73
CA TYR A 95 1.78 -19.39 2.27
C TYR A 95 2.69 -18.26 1.77
N LEU A 96 2.53 -17.06 2.34
CA LEU A 96 3.32 -15.86 2.03
C LEU A 96 4.77 -16.02 2.51
N THR A 97 5.00 -16.54 3.72
CA THR A 97 6.36 -16.79 4.21
C THR A 97 7.11 -17.84 3.39
N LYS A 98 6.42 -18.86 2.86
CA LYS A 98 6.99 -19.83 1.92
C LYS A 98 7.47 -19.18 0.60
N HIS A 99 6.87 -18.07 0.18
CA HIS A 99 7.28 -17.28 -0.99
C HIS A 99 8.27 -16.16 -0.62
N GLY A 100 8.94 -16.24 0.53
CA GLY A 100 9.99 -15.29 0.90
C GLY A 100 9.50 -13.95 1.46
N ILE A 101 8.19 -13.77 1.65
CA ILE A 101 7.64 -12.51 2.13
C ILE A 101 7.76 -12.41 3.66
N PRO A 102 8.45 -11.39 4.20
CA PRO A 102 8.61 -11.24 5.63
C PRO A 102 7.30 -10.81 6.30
N ILE A 103 6.90 -11.57 7.33
CA ILE A 103 5.74 -11.26 8.17
C ILE A 103 6.19 -11.01 9.61
N ARG A 104 5.71 -9.92 10.19
CA ARG A 104 5.75 -9.67 11.64
C ARG A 104 4.35 -9.81 12.22
N TYR A 105 4.29 -10.25 13.48
CA TYR A 105 3.04 -10.37 14.22
C TYR A 105 2.96 -9.31 15.30
N SER A 106 1.75 -8.88 15.60
CA SER A 106 1.50 -7.92 16.66
C SER A 106 2.00 -8.41 18.01
N SER A 107 2.79 -7.59 18.70
CA SER A 107 3.19 -7.83 20.09
C SER A 107 2.22 -7.20 21.10
N ASN A 108 1.17 -6.51 20.63
CA ASN A 108 0.16 -5.91 21.48
C ASN A 108 -0.61 -7.00 22.25
N PRO A 109 -0.91 -6.83 23.55
CA PRO A 109 -1.81 -7.74 24.28
C PRO A 109 -3.24 -7.78 23.71
N TYR A 110 -3.67 -6.73 23.01
CA TYR A 110 -4.98 -6.59 22.37
C TYR A 110 -4.96 -6.91 20.86
N ILE A 111 -6.15 -6.98 20.27
CA ILE A 111 -6.37 -7.26 18.84
C ILE A 111 -5.86 -6.10 17.96
N MET A 112 -5.04 -6.42 16.97
CA MET A 112 -4.63 -5.52 15.89
C MET A 112 -5.67 -5.58 14.76
N HIS A 113 -6.70 -4.74 14.84
CA HIS A 113 -7.85 -4.80 13.92
C HIS A 113 -7.69 -3.93 12.65
N HIS A 114 -6.46 -3.60 12.22
CA HIS A 114 -6.26 -2.83 10.99
C HIS A 114 -6.55 -3.66 9.74
N LYS A 115 -6.99 -2.98 8.67
CA LYS A 115 -7.08 -3.52 7.31
C LYS A 115 -6.68 -2.42 6.33
N PHE A 116 -5.38 -2.23 6.14
CA PHE A 116 -4.89 -1.29 5.14
C PHE A 116 -3.59 -1.76 4.51
N CYS A 117 -3.30 -1.23 3.34
CA CYS A 117 -1.97 -1.27 2.77
C CYS A 117 -1.53 0.12 2.27
N VAL A 118 -0.22 0.35 2.28
CA VAL A 118 0.42 1.53 1.70
C VAL A 118 1.28 1.07 0.55
N ILE A 119 1.04 1.64 -0.62
CA ILE A 119 1.71 1.27 -1.88
C ILE A 119 2.57 2.45 -2.33
N ASP A 120 3.85 2.19 -2.56
CA ASP A 120 4.86 3.12 -3.06
C ASP A 120 4.99 4.45 -2.27
N ASN A 121 4.52 4.49 -1.02
CA ASN A 121 4.34 5.70 -0.21
C ASN A 121 3.45 6.77 -0.87
N LYS A 122 2.47 6.34 -1.68
CA LYS A 122 1.61 7.23 -2.49
C LYS A 122 0.13 6.88 -2.40
N VAL A 123 -0.20 5.59 -2.39
CA VAL A 123 -1.58 5.11 -2.34
C VAL A 123 -1.81 4.41 -1.01
N VAL A 124 -2.94 4.71 -0.37
CA VAL A 124 -3.43 3.97 0.79
C VAL A 124 -4.74 3.32 0.41
N VAL A 125 -4.80 2.00 0.53
CA VAL A 125 -6.05 1.24 0.46
C VAL A 125 -6.45 0.90 1.87
N THR A 126 -7.68 1.22 2.27
CA THR A 126 -8.22 0.91 3.60
C THR A 126 -9.71 0.62 3.54
N GLY A 127 -10.23 -0.08 4.54
CA GLY A 127 -11.64 -0.48 4.59
C GLY A 127 -12.06 -1.07 5.93
N ARG A 128 -13.23 -1.71 5.93
CA ARG A 128 -13.79 -2.42 7.10
C ARG A 128 -13.34 -3.87 7.13
#